data_AF-A0A238ZTV8-F1
#
_entry.id   AF-A0A238ZTV8-F1
#
_cell.length_a   1.000
_cell.length_b   1.000
_cell.length_c   1.000
_cell.angle_alpha   90.00
_cell.angle_beta   90.00
_cell.angle_gamma   90.00
#
_symmetry.space_group_name_H-M   'P 1'
#
loop_
_entity.id
_entity.type
_entity.pdbx_description
1 polymer ?
#
loop_
_entity_poly.entity_id
_entity_poly.type
_entity_poly.pdbx_seq_one_letter_code
_entity_poly.pdbx_strand_id
1 'polypeptide(L)'
;MTLAKSVTRVALATGLLLLIPLTAKLFIAEMAWSVGDFVAAGILLFGAGLTFVLIARMSDSTAYRLAVGVAVAAGLLLVWANLAVGLVGSEDNPANLLYLGVLAVALIGAFVARFRPLGMSNAMFAASLTYIVVTAVALFVWTPTGVAAEPQVKLLNVLVANGAFAAIWAVSGWLFRRATNSHRQLA
;
A
#
# COMPACT_ATOMS: atom_id res chain seq x y z
N MET A 1 15.54 12.58 16.99
CA MET A 1 14.44 13.53 16.69
C MET A 1 13.23 13.16 17.53
N THR A 2 12.53 14.13 18.13
CA THR A 2 11.37 13.84 18.98
C THR A 2 10.18 13.37 18.15
N LEU A 3 9.27 12.59 18.74
CA LEU A 3 8.06 12.12 18.06
C LEU A 3 7.20 13.29 17.57
N ALA A 4 7.03 14.33 18.41
CA ALA A 4 6.28 15.53 18.04
C ALA A 4 6.82 16.17 16.75
N LYS A 5 8.14 16.33 16.62
CA LYS A 5 8.76 16.88 15.40
C LYS A 5 8.50 15.99 14.17
N SER A 6 8.54 14.66 14.32
CA SER A 6 8.20 13.74 13.23
C SER A 6 6.74 13.86 12.81
N VAL A 7 5.81 13.92 13.76
CA VAL A 7 4.37 14.06 13.50
C VAL A 7 4.07 15.38 12.79
N THR A 8 4.67 16.49 13.24
CA THR A 8 4.53 17.79 12.55
C THR A 8 5.03 17.71 11.11
N ARG A 9 6.17 17.06 10.86
CA ARG A 9 6.69 16.87 9.48
C ARG A 9 5.74 16.04 8.62
N VAL A 10 5.15 14.97 9.16
CA VAL A 10 4.15 14.17 8.45
C VAL A 10 2.92 15.01 8.13
N ALA A 11 2.39 15.76 9.09
CA ALA A 11 1.23 16.64 8.88
C ALA A 11 1.51 17.70 7.79
N LEU A 12 2.68 18.35 7.84
CA LEU A 12 3.09 19.32 6.82
C LEU A 12 3.24 18.67 5.45
N ALA A 13 3.88 17.50 5.36
CA ALA A 13 4.02 16.77 4.11
C ALA A 13 2.66 16.38 3.52
N THR A 14 1.74 15.87 4.34
CA THR A 14 0.37 15.57 3.93
C THR A 14 -0.34 16.81 3.41
N GLY A 15 -0.27 17.93 4.14
CA GLY A 15 -0.87 19.20 3.71
C GLY A 15 -0.31 19.68 2.36
N LEU A 16 1.02 19.68 2.22
CA LEU A 16 1.70 20.07 0.97
C LEU A 16 1.31 19.17 -0.21
N LEU A 17 1.20 17.86 0.00
CA LEU A 17 0.75 16.93 -1.05
C LEU A 17 -0.70 17.21 -1.45
N LEU A 18 -1.60 17.49 -0.50
CA LEU A 18 -3.00 17.82 -0.79
C LEU A 18 -3.18 19.20 -1.45
N LEU A 19 -2.20 20.09 -1.36
CA LEU A 19 -2.23 21.33 -2.15
C LEU A 19 -2.21 21.03 -3.65
N ILE A 20 -1.64 19.91 -4.09
CA ILE A 20 -1.61 19.53 -5.51
C ILE A 20 -3.04 19.30 -6.05
N PRO A 21 -3.86 18.36 -5.53
CA PRO A 21 -5.24 18.21 -5.98
C PRO A 21 -6.12 19.42 -5.66
N LEU A 22 -5.82 20.16 -4.58
CA LEU A 22 -6.59 21.36 -4.24
C LEU A 22 -6.41 22.45 -5.30
N THR A 23 -5.16 22.73 -5.67
CA THR A 23 -4.83 23.68 -6.74
C THR A 23 -5.37 23.19 -8.09
N ALA A 24 -5.18 21.92 -8.43
CA ALA A 24 -5.75 21.33 -9.64
C ALA A 24 -7.27 21.55 -9.72
N LYS A 25 -8.02 21.36 -8.63
CA LYS A 25 -9.46 21.60 -8.56
C LYS A 25 -9.85 23.06 -8.84
N LEU A 26 -8.98 24.03 -8.54
CA LEU A 26 -9.23 25.44 -8.83
C LEU A 26 -9.08 25.78 -10.33
N PHE A 27 -8.32 24.98 -11.08
CA PHE A 27 -7.99 25.26 -12.48
C PHE A 27 -8.63 24.28 -13.48
N ILE A 28 -9.03 23.09 -13.04
CA ILE A 28 -9.57 22.01 -13.88
C ILE A 28 -11.06 21.87 -13.58
N ALA A 29 -11.90 22.38 -14.48
CA ALA A 29 -13.36 22.37 -14.32
C ALA A 29 -13.96 20.96 -14.20
N GLU A 30 -13.32 19.96 -14.80
CA GLU A 30 -13.75 18.56 -14.80
C GLU A 30 -13.32 17.78 -13.54
N MET A 31 -12.49 18.37 -12.66
CA MET A 31 -12.00 17.68 -11.48
C MET A 31 -13.07 17.60 -10.38
N ALA A 32 -13.69 16.42 -10.25
CA ALA A 32 -14.85 16.19 -9.39
C ALA A 32 -14.56 15.90 -7.90
N TRP A 33 -13.34 16.12 -7.39
CA TRP A 33 -13.01 15.81 -5.99
C TRP A 33 -13.89 16.59 -5.01
N SER A 34 -14.68 15.89 -4.22
CA SER A 34 -15.47 16.40 -3.10
C SER A 34 -14.60 16.72 -1.87
N VAL A 35 -15.18 17.40 -0.87
CA VAL A 35 -14.51 17.58 0.43
C VAL A 35 -14.18 16.22 1.08
N GLY A 36 -15.04 15.22 0.87
CA GLY A 36 -14.82 13.86 1.35
C GLY A 36 -13.55 13.24 0.78
N ASP A 37 -13.24 13.49 -0.49
CA ASP A 37 -12.04 12.95 -1.15
C ASP A 37 -10.76 13.55 -0.57
N PHE A 38 -10.76 14.86 -0.27
CA PHE A 38 -9.64 15.51 0.41
C PHE A 38 -9.44 14.95 1.83
N VAL A 39 -10.52 14.72 2.56
CA VAL A 39 -10.45 14.13 3.91
C VAL A 39 -9.94 12.69 3.84
N ALA A 40 -10.46 11.87 2.93
CA ALA A 40 -10.02 10.49 2.74
C ALA A 40 -8.53 10.41 2.34
N ALA A 41 -8.11 11.19 1.36
CA ALA A 41 -6.70 11.29 0.95
C ALA A 41 -5.81 11.79 2.09
N GLY A 42 -6.27 12.77 2.87
CA GLY A 42 -5.57 13.27 4.05
C GLY A 42 -5.37 12.22 5.14
N ILE A 43 -6.42 11.50 5.50
CA ILE A 43 -6.36 10.39 6.47
C ILE A 43 -5.39 9.31 5.97
N LEU A 44 -5.48 8.95 4.70
CA LEU A 44 -4.65 7.91 4.10
C LEU A 44 -3.16 8.31 4.08
N LEU A 45 -2.83 9.51 3.60
CA LEU A 45 -1.45 10.01 3.55
C LEU A 45 -0.87 10.22 4.96
N PHE A 46 -1.62 10.87 5.85
CA PHE A 46 -1.17 11.11 7.22
C PHE A 46 -1.02 9.79 7.98
N GLY A 47 -1.98 8.88 7.85
CA GLY A 47 -1.97 7.56 8.48
C GLY A 47 -0.80 6.71 8.00
N ALA A 48 -0.50 6.71 6.70
CA ALA A 48 0.68 6.05 6.15
C ALA A 48 1.97 6.64 6.73
N GLY A 49 2.13 7.97 6.69
CA GLY A 49 3.31 8.64 7.25
C GLY A 49 3.50 8.39 8.75
N LEU A 50 2.42 8.42 9.52
CA LEU A 50 2.45 8.12 10.95
C LEU A 50 2.83 6.67 11.22
N THR A 51 2.26 5.72 10.47
CA THR A 51 2.59 4.29 10.55
C THR A 51 4.08 4.06 10.29
N PHE A 52 4.62 4.68 9.25
CA PHE A 52 6.05 4.63 8.97
C PHE A 52 6.88 5.14 10.14
N VAL A 53 6.58 6.34 10.66
CA VAL A 53 7.31 6.95 11.79
C VAL A 53 7.28 6.05 13.03
N LEU A 54 6.12 5.48 13.35
CA LEU A 54 5.92 4.67 14.57
C LEU A 54 6.60 3.30 14.49
N ILE A 55 6.60 2.65 13.33
CA ILE A 55 7.21 1.32 13.18
C ILE A 55 8.71 1.44 12.89
N ALA A 56 9.12 2.36 12.02
CA ALA A 56 10.53 2.52 11.64
C ALA A 56 11.43 2.94 12.81
N ARG A 57 10.87 3.49 13.89
CA ARG A 57 11.64 3.82 15.11
C ARG A 57 11.82 2.64 16.08
N MET A 58 11.22 1.49 15.80
CA MET A 58 11.36 0.27 16.63
C MET A 58 12.69 -0.47 16.37
N SER A 59 13.47 -0.05 15.38
CA SER A 59 14.77 -0.62 15.06
C SER A 59 15.70 0.44 14.45
N ASP A 60 16.98 0.39 14.83
CA ASP A 60 18.03 1.23 14.23
C ASP A 60 18.57 0.66 12.91
N SER A 61 18.16 -0.55 12.52
CA SER A 61 18.58 -1.16 11.26
C SER A 61 18.02 -0.41 10.05
N THR A 62 18.91 0.13 9.20
CA THR A 62 18.52 0.77 7.94
C THR A 62 17.69 -0.16 7.06
N ALA A 63 18.03 -1.46 7.01
CA ALA A 63 17.27 -2.44 6.25
C ALA A 63 15.84 -2.61 6.79
N TYR A 64 15.66 -2.60 8.11
CA TYR A 64 14.33 -2.64 8.73
C TYR A 64 13.53 -1.38 8.39
N ARG A 65 14.13 -0.20 8.51
CA ARG A 65 13.47 1.09 8.22
C ARG A 65 13.05 1.20 6.75
N LEU A 66 13.90 0.74 5.83
CA LEU A 66 13.55 0.63 4.41
C LEU A 66 12.41 -0.38 4.20
N ALA A 67 12.44 -1.53 4.86
CA ALA A 67 11.36 -2.52 4.76
C ALA A 67 10.00 -1.96 5.17
N VAL A 68 9.95 -1.22 6.29
CA VAL A 68 8.75 -0.51 6.76
C VAL A 68 8.28 0.51 5.73
N GLY A 69 9.21 1.30 5.16
CA GLY A 69 8.88 2.28 4.12
C GLY A 69 8.24 1.62 2.89
N VAL A 70 8.82 0.52 2.41
CA VAL A 70 8.28 -0.24 1.27
C VAL A 70 6.91 -0.85 1.59
N ALA A 71 6.72 -1.42 2.79
CA ALA A 71 5.43 -1.97 3.21
C ALA A 71 4.33 -0.91 3.29
N VAL A 72 4.63 0.23 3.91
CA VAL A 72 3.68 1.36 4.04
C VAL A 72 3.35 1.92 2.66
N ALA A 73 4.34 2.08 1.79
CA ALA A 73 4.11 2.51 0.41
C ALA A 73 3.24 1.51 -0.36
N ALA A 74 3.47 0.20 -0.21
CA ALA A 74 2.64 -0.83 -0.82
C ALA A 74 1.18 -0.73 -0.38
N GLY A 75 0.93 -0.59 0.94
CA GLY A 75 -0.41 -0.43 1.49
C GLY A 75 -1.09 0.87 1.04
N LEU A 76 -0.36 1.98 1.06
CA LEU A 76 -0.83 3.28 0.59
C LEU A 76 -1.25 3.20 -0.88
N LEU A 77 -0.37 2.71 -1.75
CA LEU A 77 -0.63 2.60 -3.19
C LEU A 77 -1.77 1.62 -3.49
N LEU A 78 -1.88 0.52 -2.73
CA LEU A 78 -2.97 -0.43 -2.89
C LEU A 78 -4.31 0.24 -2.60
N VAL A 79 -4.46 0.91 -1.45
CA VAL A 79 -5.71 1.62 -1.11
C VAL A 79 -5.99 2.72 -2.12
N TRP A 80 -4.97 3.50 -2.49
CA TRP A 80 -5.12 4.61 -3.42
C TRP A 80 -5.57 4.14 -4.81
N ALA A 81 -4.91 3.12 -5.38
CA ALA A 81 -5.28 2.57 -6.67
C ALA A 81 -6.68 1.96 -6.65
N ASN A 82 -7.05 1.28 -5.56
CA ASN A 82 -8.36 0.65 -5.40
C ASN A 82 -9.48 1.70 -5.39
N LEU A 83 -9.29 2.82 -4.68
CA LEU A 83 -10.27 3.91 -4.62
C LEU A 83 -10.32 4.76 -5.90
N ALA A 84 -9.24 4.84 -6.67
CA ALA A 84 -9.13 5.76 -7.80
C ALA A 84 -9.39 5.13 -9.17
N VAL A 85 -8.92 3.90 -9.41
CA VAL A 85 -8.94 3.27 -10.74
C VAL A 85 -9.33 1.79 -10.70
N GLY A 86 -9.32 1.15 -9.53
CA GLY A 86 -9.47 -0.30 -9.41
C GLY A 86 -8.19 -1.07 -9.78
N LEU A 87 -8.09 -2.31 -9.30
CA LEU A 87 -6.96 -3.20 -9.56
C LEU A 87 -7.32 -4.24 -10.63
N VAL A 88 -8.62 -4.53 -10.78
CA VAL A 88 -9.21 -5.39 -11.81
C VAL A 88 -10.52 -4.76 -12.28
N GLY A 89 -10.64 -4.45 -13.58
CA GLY A 89 -11.78 -3.71 -14.12
C GLY A 89 -11.79 -2.25 -13.65
N SER A 90 -12.96 -1.64 -13.47
CA SER A 90 -13.13 -0.31 -12.88
C SER A 90 -13.08 -0.36 -11.35
N GLU A 91 -12.98 0.81 -10.72
CA GLU A 91 -13.04 1.01 -9.27
C GLU A 91 -14.32 0.45 -8.63
N ASP A 92 -15.45 0.50 -9.35
CA ASP A 92 -16.75 -0.02 -8.90
C ASP A 92 -16.82 -1.56 -8.92
N ASN A 93 -15.81 -2.25 -9.46
CA ASN A 93 -15.80 -3.71 -9.49
C ASN A 93 -15.70 -4.27 -8.05
N PRO A 94 -16.71 -5.04 -7.58
CA PRO A 94 -16.68 -5.60 -6.23
C PRO A 94 -15.51 -6.57 -6.00
N ALA A 95 -14.90 -7.12 -7.05
CA ALA A 95 -13.69 -7.93 -6.93
C ALA A 95 -12.51 -7.15 -6.31
N ASN A 96 -12.48 -5.82 -6.44
CA ASN A 96 -11.45 -4.99 -5.82
C ASN A 96 -11.47 -5.04 -4.29
N LEU A 97 -12.62 -5.38 -3.68
CA LEU A 97 -12.74 -5.55 -2.22
C LEU A 97 -11.90 -6.71 -1.70
N LEU A 98 -11.62 -7.72 -2.52
CA LEU A 98 -10.77 -8.86 -2.14
C LEU A 98 -9.34 -8.41 -1.78
N TYR A 99 -8.85 -7.32 -2.37
CA TYR A 99 -7.51 -6.79 -2.10
C TYR A 99 -7.39 -6.21 -0.67
N LEU A 100 -8.49 -5.90 0.00
CA LEU A 100 -8.47 -5.56 1.43
C LEU A 100 -7.98 -6.73 2.29
N GLY A 101 -8.15 -7.97 1.82
CA GLY A 101 -7.58 -9.16 2.45
C GLY A 101 -6.05 -9.11 2.53
N VAL A 102 -5.38 -8.50 1.55
CA VAL A 102 -3.91 -8.31 1.58
C VAL A 102 -3.51 -7.40 2.73
N LEU A 103 -4.22 -6.28 2.90
CA LEU A 103 -3.98 -5.36 4.01
C LEU A 103 -4.25 -6.05 5.35
N ALA A 104 -5.32 -6.83 5.45
CA ALA A 104 -5.64 -7.58 6.66
C ALA A 104 -4.52 -8.57 7.03
N VAL A 105 -4.01 -9.34 6.06
CA VAL A 105 -2.89 -10.27 6.27
C VAL A 105 -1.62 -9.52 6.70
N ALA A 106 -1.29 -8.41 6.05
CA ALA A 106 -0.13 -7.60 6.41
C ALA A 106 -0.24 -7.04 7.84
N LEU A 107 -1.40 -6.49 8.21
CA LEU A 107 -1.64 -5.90 9.53
C LEU A 107 -1.67 -6.94 10.64
N ILE A 108 -2.48 -8.00 10.48
CA ILE A 108 -2.58 -9.09 11.46
C ILE A 108 -1.21 -9.75 11.61
N GLY A 109 -0.54 -10.05 10.49
CA GLY A 109 0.80 -10.62 10.48
C GLY A 109 1.81 -9.74 11.23
N ALA A 110 1.75 -8.41 11.06
CA ALA A 110 2.62 -7.49 11.77
C ALA A 110 2.38 -7.48 13.29
N PHE A 111 1.11 -7.50 13.72
CA PHE A 111 0.75 -7.58 15.14
C PHE A 111 1.15 -8.92 15.77
N VAL A 112 0.89 -10.04 15.09
CA VAL A 112 1.31 -11.39 15.52
C VAL A 112 2.83 -11.48 15.60
N ALA A 113 3.53 -10.92 14.63
CA ALA A 113 4.99 -10.81 14.63
C ALA A 113 5.54 -9.89 15.72
N ARG A 114 4.69 -9.09 16.37
CA ARG A 114 5.07 -8.05 17.34
C ARG A 114 6.15 -7.12 16.76
N PHE A 115 6.03 -6.82 15.47
CA PHE A 115 6.99 -6.00 14.71
C PHE A 115 8.43 -6.53 14.68
N ARG A 116 8.68 -7.81 15.03
CA ARG A 116 10.01 -8.41 14.97
C ARG A 116 10.43 -8.68 13.52
N PRO A 117 11.71 -8.46 13.14
CA PRO A 117 12.16 -8.53 11.74
C PRO A 117 11.77 -9.84 11.01
N LEU A 118 12.06 -11.01 11.60
CA LEU A 118 11.76 -12.29 10.96
C LEU A 118 10.25 -12.54 10.79
N GLY A 119 9.45 -12.16 11.79
CA GLY A 119 7.99 -12.29 11.72
C GLY A 119 7.39 -11.32 10.68
N MET A 120 7.90 -10.08 10.62
CA MET A 120 7.50 -9.10 9.61
C MET A 120 7.84 -9.58 8.20
N SER A 121 9.00 -10.21 8.00
CA SER A 121 9.36 -10.85 6.73
C SER A 121 8.28 -11.84 6.28
N ASN A 122 7.87 -12.74 7.18
CA ASN A 122 6.84 -13.73 6.89
C ASN A 122 5.47 -13.07 6.60
N ALA A 123 5.11 -12.03 7.35
CA ALA A 123 3.87 -11.28 7.11
C ALA A 123 3.85 -10.62 5.72
N MET A 124 4.95 -10.01 5.28
CA MET A 124 5.02 -9.36 3.97
C MET A 124 5.04 -10.37 2.81
N PHE A 125 5.70 -11.51 2.97
CA PHE A 125 5.59 -12.60 1.98
C PHE A 125 4.19 -13.22 1.94
N ALA A 126 3.54 -13.38 3.09
CA ALA A 126 2.14 -13.82 3.14
C ALA A 126 1.21 -12.81 2.45
N ALA A 127 1.42 -11.50 2.65
CA ALA A 127 0.70 -10.45 1.93
C ALA A 127 0.93 -10.52 0.41
N SER A 128 2.19 -10.69 -0.02
CA SER A 128 2.54 -10.88 -1.44
C SER A 128 1.83 -12.10 -2.06
N LEU A 129 1.87 -13.26 -1.39
CA LEU A 129 1.17 -14.46 -1.83
C LEU A 129 -0.34 -14.25 -1.86
N THR A 130 -0.90 -13.60 -0.83
CA THR A 130 -2.33 -13.25 -0.77
C THR A 130 -2.71 -12.36 -1.95
N TYR A 131 -1.86 -11.39 -2.31
CA TYR A 131 -2.07 -10.51 -3.45
C TYR A 131 -2.16 -11.29 -4.77
N ILE A 132 -1.25 -12.26 -4.97
CA ILE A 132 -1.25 -13.14 -6.15
C ILE A 132 -2.54 -13.98 -6.20
N VAL A 133 -2.91 -14.60 -5.07
CA VAL A 133 -4.12 -15.43 -4.97
C VAL A 133 -5.38 -14.60 -5.22
N VAL A 134 -5.48 -13.42 -4.60
CA VAL A 134 -6.60 -12.49 -4.81
C VAL A 134 -6.68 -12.07 -6.27
N THR A 135 -5.56 -11.75 -6.91
CA THR A 135 -5.53 -11.38 -8.34
C THR A 135 -6.02 -12.53 -9.20
N ALA A 136 -5.56 -13.76 -8.94
CA ALA A 136 -6.03 -14.94 -9.66
C ALA A 136 -7.54 -15.13 -9.48
N VAL A 137 -8.04 -15.11 -8.23
CA VAL A 137 -9.47 -15.23 -7.92
C VAL A 137 -10.28 -14.12 -8.59
N ALA A 138 -9.84 -12.87 -8.51
CA ALA A 138 -10.51 -11.73 -9.12
C ALA A 138 -10.65 -11.89 -10.65
N LEU A 139 -9.64 -12.46 -11.33
CA LEU A 139 -9.69 -12.77 -12.77
C LEU A 139 -10.65 -13.93 -13.12
N PHE A 140 -10.94 -14.84 -12.18
CA PHE A 140 -11.93 -15.91 -12.39
C PHE A 140 -13.35 -15.45 -12.06
N VAL A 141 -13.53 -14.67 -11.00
CA VAL A 141 -14.83 -14.12 -10.59
C VAL A 141 -15.29 -13.04 -11.57
N TRP A 142 -14.35 -12.25 -12.09
CA TRP A 142 -14.59 -11.27 -13.13
C TRP A 142 -13.88 -11.71 -14.41
N THR A 143 -14.59 -12.45 -15.26
CA THR A 143 -14.12 -12.70 -16.63
C THR A 143 -14.54 -11.53 -17.50
N PRO A 144 -13.62 -10.81 -18.17
CA PRO A 144 -13.99 -9.77 -19.13
C PRO A 144 -14.61 -10.44 -20.36
N THR A 145 -15.90 -10.79 -20.29
CA THR A 145 -16.66 -11.37 -21.39
C THR A 145 -17.82 -10.44 -21.77
N GLY A 146 -17.89 -10.06 -23.05
CA GLY A 146 -18.99 -9.29 -23.62
C GLY A 146 -18.91 -7.76 -23.45
N VAL A 147 -20.05 -7.08 -23.62
CA VAL A 147 -20.23 -5.60 -23.65
C VAL A 147 -19.80 -4.90 -22.34
N ALA A 148 -19.54 -5.65 -21.27
CA ALA A 148 -19.01 -5.19 -19.98
C ALA A 148 -17.47 -5.21 -19.91
N ALA A 149 -16.78 -5.73 -20.93
CA ALA A 149 -15.36 -5.53 -21.09
C ALA A 149 -15.15 -4.06 -21.49
N GLU A 150 -14.78 -3.23 -20.51
CA GLU A 150 -14.08 -1.96 -20.73
C GLU A 150 -13.06 -2.17 -21.87
N PRO A 151 -13.29 -1.64 -23.09
CA PRO A 151 -12.54 -2.03 -24.29
C PRO A 151 -11.02 -1.81 -24.20
N GLN A 152 -10.57 -1.12 -23.15
CA GLN A 152 -9.20 -0.66 -22.93
C GLN A 152 -8.44 -1.47 -21.87
N VAL A 153 -9.09 -2.27 -21.03
CA VAL A 153 -8.42 -3.01 -19.93
C VAL A 153 -7.91 -4.37 -20.43
N LYS A 154 -6.68 -4.37 -20.98
CA LYS A 154 -6.00 -5.59 -21.43
C LYS A 154 -5.59 -6.45 -20.23
N LEU A 155 -5.82 -7.77 -20.31
CA LEU A 155 -5.37 -8.75 -19.30
C LEU A 155 -3.89 -8.57 -18.92
N LEU A 156 -3.03 -8.30 -19.91
CA LEU A 156 -1.61 -8.05 -19.68
C LEU A 156 -1.37 -6.87 -18.73
N ASN A 157 -2.13 -5.78 -18.85
CA ASN A 157 -1.97 -4.61 -17.97
C ASN A 157 -2.36 -4.95 -16.54
N VAL A 158 -3.44 -5.71 -16.36
CA VAL A 158 -3.88 -6.19 -15.04
C VAL A 158 -2.79 -7.07 -14.42
N LEU A 159 -2.24 -8.02 -15.17
CA LEU A 159 -1.19 -8.92 -14.68
C LEU A 159 0.11 -8.17 -14.35
N VAL A 160 0.52 -7.21 -15.18
CA VAL A 160 1.73 -6.41 -14.95
C VAL A 160 1.57 -5.52 -13.72
N ALA A 161 0.47 -4.78 -13.62
CA ALA A 161 0.22 -3.89 -12.48
C ALA A 161 0.14 -4.69 -11.18
N ASN A 162 -0.66 -5.75 -11.14
CA ASN A 162 -0.82 -6.58 -9.95
C ASN A 162 0.44 -7.37 -9.60
N GLY A 163 1.21 -7.83 -10.60
CA GLY A 163 2.52 -8.44 -10.39
C GLY A 163 3.52 -7.46 -9.77
N ALA A 164 3.51 -6.19 -10.20
CA ALA A 164 4.32 -5.14 -9.60
C ALA A 164 3.95 -4.92 -8.13
N PHE A 165 2.66 -4.82 -7.80
CA PHE A 165 2.22 -4.71 -6.40
C PHE A 165 2.66 -5.91 -5.55
N ALA A 166 2.48 -7.13 -6.04
CA ALA A 166 2.93 -8.33 -5.32
C ALA A 166 4.45 -8.33 -5.10
N ALA A 167 5.21 -7.83 -6.07
CA ALA A 167 6.67 -7.68 -5.97
C ALA A 167 7.07 -6.66 -4.91
N ILE A 168 6.37 -5.53 -4.78
CA ILE A 168 6.65 -4.52 -3.73
C ILE A 168 6.50 -5.16 -2.33
N TRP A 169 5.43 -5.94 -2.10
CA TRP A 169 5.26 -6.69 -0.85
C TRP A 169 6.41 -7.68 -0.61
N ALA A 170 6.82 -8.44 -1.63
CA ALA A 170 7.93 -9.39 -1.53
C ALA A 170 9.27 -8.68 -1.24
N VAL A 171 9.52 -7.52 -1.85
CA VAL A 171 10.72 -6.70 -1.59
C VAL A 171 10.76 -6.25 -0.13
N SER A 172 9.63 -5.81 0.43
CA SER A 172 9.56 -5.48 1.86
C SER A 172 9.90 -6.70 2.74
N GLY A 173 9.32 -7.86 2.44
CA GLY A 173 9.62 -9.10 3.17
C GLY A 173 11.11 -9.47 3.13
N TRP A 174 11.72 -9.37 1.95
CA TRP A 174 13.15 -9.60 1.78
C TRP A 174 14.03 -8.60 2.55
N LEU A 175 13.65 -7.32 2.62
CA LEU A 175 14.37 -6.31 3.42
C LEU A 175 14.28 -6.62 4.93
N PHE A 176 13.11 -7.03 5.43
CA PHE A 176 12.96 -7.49 6.81
C PHE A 176 13.81 -8.73 7.13
N ARG A 177 13.92 -9.67 6.17
CA ARG A 177 14.80 -10.83 6.30
C ARG A 177 16.27 -10.41 6.38
N ARG A 178 16.71 -9.46 5.56
CA ARG A 178 18.07 -8.90 5.62
C ARG A 178 18.37 -8.26 6.98
N ALA A 179 17.43 -7.50 7.53
CA ALA A 179 17.57 -6.89 8.84
C ALA A 179 17.78 -7.93 9.96
N THR A 180 17.19 -9.12 9.83
CA THR A 180 17.40 -10.23 10.79
C THR A 180 18.83 -10.75 10.76
N ASN A 181 19.41 -10.89 9.56
CA ASN A 181 20.75 -11.46 9.40
C ASN A 181 21.85 -10.51 9.88
N SER A 182 21.67 -9.20 9.71
CA SER A 182 22.62 -8.20 10.24
C SER A 182 22.70 -8.21 11.76
N HIS A 183 21.59 -8.48 12.46
CA HIS A 183 21.58 -8.59 13.92
C HIS A 183 22.35 -9.82 14.44
N ARG A 184 22.37 -10.93 13.67
CA ARG A 184 23.10 -12.15 14.05
C ARG A 184 24.61 -12.06 13.83
N GLN A 185 25.09 -11.12 13.02
CA GLN A 185 26.53 -10.94 12.75
C GLN A 185 27.23 -10.03 13.77
N LEU A 186 26.46 -9.32 14.60
CA LEU A 186 26.95 -8.37 15.61
C LEU A 186 26.78 -8.87 17.06
N ALA A 187 26.17 -10.05 17.25
CA ALA A 187 25.94 -10.69 18.54
C ALA A 187 26.81 -11.93 18.67
#